data_AF-A0A967NYY8-F1
#
_entry.id   AF-A0A967NYY8-F1
#
_cell.length_a   1.000
_cell.length_b   1.000
_cell.length_c   1.000
_cell.angle_alpha   90.00
_cell.angle_beta   90.00
_cell.angle_gamma   90.00
#
_symmetry.space_group_name_H-M   'P 1'
#
loop_
_entity.id
_entity.type
_entity.pdbx_description
1 polymer ?
#
loop_
_entity_poly.entity_id
_entity_poly.type
_entity_poly.pdbx_seq_one_letter_code
_entity_poly.pdbx_strand_id
1 'polypeptide(L)' 'LRTMLEQAFEGDTVNLSSPMGDDNHFQCVIVSDRFAGKTMVERHQMVYQALGDAMDEA' A
#
# COMPACT_ATOMS: atom_id res chain seq x y z
N LEU A 1 -3.24 -4.83 -7.40
CA LEU A 1 -2.87 -4.28 -6.06
C LEU A 1 -1.50 -4.77 -5.54
N ARG A 2 -1.33 -6.07 -5.27
CA ARG A 2 -0.10 -6.61 -4.63
C ARG A 2 1.20 -6.26 -5.38
N THR A 3 1.24 -6.49 -6.69
CA THR A 3 2.45 -6.25 -7.51
C THR A 3 2.88 -4.79 -7.53
N MET A 4 1.93 -3.85 -7.51
CA MET A 4 2.23 -2.41 -7.52
C MET A 4 2.83 -1.96 -6.19
N LEU A 5 2.28 -2.44 -5.07
CA LEU A 5 2.85 -2.18 -3.76
C LEU A 5 4.25 -2.79 -3.63
N GLU A 6 4.46 -4.02 -4.10
CA GLU A 6 5.79 -4.65 -4.09
C GLU A 6 6.80 -3.89 -4.97
N GLN A 7 6.38 -3.30 -6.09
CA GLN A 7 7.24 -2.49 -6.95
C GLN A 7 7.54 -1.09 -6.37
N ALA A 8 6.53 -0.41 -5.81
CA ALA A 8 6.69 0.93 -5.27
C ALA A 8 7.51 0.95 -3.96
N PHE A 9 7.39 -0.15 -3.21
CA PHE A 9 8.11 -0.42 -1.98
C PHE A 9 9.15 -1.53 -2.19
N GLU A 10 9.81 -1.55 -3.35
CA GLU A 10 10.87 -2.51 -3.65
C GLU A 10 11.99 -2.40 -2.60
N GLY A 11 12.19 -3.47 -1.82
CA GLY A 11 13.14 -3.53 -0.71
C GLY A 11 12.53 -3.33 0.68
N ASP A 12 11.27 -2.94 0.77
CA ASP A 12 10.52 -2.79 2.02
C ASP A 12 9.65 -4.04 2.30
N THR A 13 9.21 -4.21 3.55
CA THR A 13 8.34 -5.35 3.89
C THR A 13 6.88 -4.97 3.68
N VAL A 14 6.25 -5.60 2.68
CA VAL A 14 4.83 -5.42 2.36
C VAL A 14 4.08 -6.72 2.65
N ASN A 15 3.09 -6.66 3.53
CA ASN A 15 2.19 -7.77 3.82
C ASN A 15 0.76 -7.39 3.38
N LEU A 16 0.20 -8.06 2.38
CA LEU A 16 -1.22 -7.98 2.06
C LEU A 16 -1.94 -9.19 2.64
N SER A 17 -3.07 -8.92 3.27
CA SER A 17 -4.06 -9.91 3.67
C SER A 17 -5.43 -9.48 3.11
N SER A 18 -6.25 -10.43 2.65
CA SER A 18 -7.67 -10.21 2.39
C SER A 18 -8.45 -10.92 3.49
N PRO A 19 -8.87 -10.22 4.57
CA PRO A 19 -9.52 -10.85 5.71
C PRO A 19 -10.92 -11.38 5.35
N MET A 20 -11.57 -10.77 4.36
CA MET A 20 -12.91 -11.12 3.91
C MET A 20 -12.93 -12.07 2.71
N GLY A 21 -11.78 -12.32 2.08
CA GLY A 21 -11.70 -13.13 0.86
C GLY A 21 -12.51 -12.53 -0.30
N ASP A 22 -12.84 -11.25 -0.21
CA ASP A 22 -13.47 -10.49 -1.27
C ASP A 22 -12.41 -9.76 -2.09
N ASP A 23 -12.72 -9.48 -3.35
CA ASP A 23 -11.82 -8.78 -4.26
C ASP A 23 -11.84 -7.25 -4.04
N ASN A 24 -12.47 -6.79 -2.95
CA ASN A 24 -12.75 -5.38 -2.70
C ASN A 24 -12.14 -4.83 -1.39
N HIS A 25 -11.90 -5.67 -0.37
CA HIS A 25 -11.25 -5.24 0.88
C HIS A 25 -9.91 -5.94 1.11
N PHE A 26 -8.85 -5.15 1.03
CA PHE A 26 -7.49 -5.60 1.32
C PHE A 26 -6.96 -4.85 2.55
N GLN A 27 -6.33 -5.60 3.44
CA GLN A 27 -5.53 -5.06 4.51
C GLN A 27 -4.07 -5.12 4.10
N CYS A 28 -3.33 -4.01 4.17
CA CYS A 28 -1.90 -4.02 3.95
C CYS A 28 -1.14 -3.51 5.18
N VAL A 29 0.01 -4.12 5.46
CA VAL A 29 0.98 -3.68 6.46
C VAL A 29 2.30 -3.45 5.73
N ILE A 30 2.76 -2.20 5.71
CA ILE A 30 4.00 -1.79 5.02
C ILE A 30 4.99 -1.30 6.08
N VAL A 31 6.17 -1.89 6.10
CA VAL A 31 7.29 -1.47 6.94
C VAL A 31 8.38 -0.93 6.01
N SER A 32 8.56 0.39 6.04
CA SER A 32 9.51 1.13 5.21
C SER A 32 10.15 2.24 6.04
N ASP A 33 11.47 2.42 5.90
CA ASP A 33 12.19 3.53 6.51
C ASP A 33 11.77 4.89 5.93
N ARG A 34 11.14 4.90 4.75
CA ARG A 34 10.66 6.10 4.05
C ARG A 34 9.53 6.80 4.82
N PHE A 35 8.89 6.11 5.77
CA PHE A 35 7.86 6.67 6.65
C PHE A 35 8.42 7.36 7.88
N ALA A 36 9.73 7.27 8.14
CA ALA A 36 10.36 7.94 9.26
C ALA A 36 10.20 9.47 9.15
N GLY A 37 9.75 10.11 10.24
CA GLY A 37 9.51 11.55 10.26
C GLY A 37 8.26 12.02 9.51
N LYS A 38 7.50 11.13 8.87
CA LYS A 38 6.24 11.44 8.19
C LYS A 38 5.04 11.30 9.11
N THR A 39 4.03 12.15 8.92
CA THR A 39 2.73 12.04 9.60
C THR A 39 1.92 10.87 9.05
N MET A 40 0.91 10.42 9.81
CA MET A 40 0.00 9.36 9.36
C MET A 40 -0.69 9.68 8.02
N VAL A 41 -0.98 10.94 7.76
CA VAL A 41 -1.61 11.39 6.50
C VAL A 41 -0.61 11.32 5.35
N GLU A 42 0.61 11.82 5.52
CA GLU A 42 1.65 11.73 4.48
C GLU A 42 1.99 10.29 4.15
N ARG A 43 2.06 9.40 5.16
CA ARG A 43 2.27 7.97 4.94
C ARG A 43 1.16 7.37 4.08
N HIS A 44 -0.10 7.68 4.41
CA HIS A 44 -1.22 7.25 3.58
C HIS A 44 -1.12 7.81 2.17
N GLN A 45 -0.82 9.10 2.00
CA GLN A 45 -0.66 9.71 0.68
C GLN A 45 0.43 9.03 -0.15
N MET A 46 1.57 8.67 0.46
CA MET A 46 2.63 7.92 -0.20
C MET A 46 2.15 6.54 -0.66
N VAL A 47 1.38 5.83 0.19
CA VAL A 47 0.80 4.53 -0.16
C VAL A 47 -0.23 4.67 -1.29
N TYR A 48 -1.10 5.68 -1.24
CA TYR A 48 -2.06 5.96 -2.32
C TYR A 48 -1.36 6.33 -3.64
N GLN A 49 -0.29 7.14 -3.58
CA GLN A 49 0.53 7.46 -4.76
C GLN A 49 1.21 6.22 -5.34
N ALA A 50 1.68 5.31 -4.48
CA ALA A 50 2.24 4.03 -4.86
C ALA A 50 1.21 3.05 -5.46
N LEU A 51 -0.04 3.10 -4.99
CA LEU A 51 -1.15 2.38 -5.60
C LEU A 51 -1.56 2.99 -6.97
N GLY A 52 -1.31 4.27 -7.20
CA GLY A 52 -1.64 4.96 -8.45
C GLY A 52 -3.12 4.82 -8.84
N ASP A 53 -3.37 4.67 -10.14
CA ASP A 53 -4.70 4.48 -10.76
C ASP A 53 -5.33 3.10 -10.50
N ALA A 54 -4.81 2.28 -9.58
CA ALA A 54 -5.40 0.97 -9.26
C ALA A 54 -6.77 1.06 -8.54
N MET A 55 -7.19 2.27 -8.15
CA MET A 55 -8.56 2.58 -7.71
C MET A 55 -9.38 3.31 -8.78
N ASP A 56 -8.86 3.49 -10.01
CA ASP A 56 -9.54 4.17 -11.13
C ASP A 56 -10.20 3.19 -12.12
N GLU A 57 -10.26 1.89 -11.81
CA GLU A 57 -11.26 0.99 -12.41
C GLU A 57 -12.50 0.97 -11.52
N ALA A 58 -13.26 2.07 -11.58
CA ALA A 58 -14.64 2.17 -11.10
C ALA A 58 -15.63 1.73 -12.19
#